data_AF-A0A0G1JXJ9-F1
#
_entry.id   AF-A0A0G1JXJ9-F1
#
_cell.length_a   1.000
_cell.length_b   1.000
_cell.length_c   1.000
_cell.angle_alpha   90.00
_cell.angle_beta   90.00
_cell.angle_gamma   90.00
#
_symmetry.space_group_name_H-M   'P 1'
#
loop_
_entity.id
_entity.type
_entity.pdbx_description
1 polymer ?
#
loop_
_entity_poly.entity_id
_entity_poly.type
_entity_poly.pdbx_seq_one_letter_code
_entity_poly.pdbx_strand_id
1 'polypeptide(L)'
;MKAPLSKSGIPETVSEVRILPLPKICYNIFMFEFGSFGVNVLAIIDILVVAVLVYAVILLFEKARSLFLFNGIAILFLIYISARYLNLYLTTTLFNVLFSFMTIIFVVVFQRELRRFFEWLSAWNRFPYAKREMISEIVSNEIIHTSNELASAKTGALIVLPGDEAVESLIENGIFLGGKVSKEILLSIFDTSSPGHDGAVIITGDRIRMFGVHLPLARKAEATKNFGTRHRAALGLAERSDALIIAVSEEKGTISLAENGEIKVISDENEFAFKIHDFLRTHLLEETEGKTKWLPQGNIREKIAALAIAVLLWFVLVP
;
A
#
# COMPACT_ATOMS: atom_id res chain seq x y z
N MET A 1 -91.64 -59.62 12.14
CA MET A 1 -91.39 -60.08 13.52
C MET A 1 -90.02 -60.78 13.52
N LYS A 2 -89.16 -60.43 14.49
CA LYS A 2 -87.76 -60.87 14.75
C LYS A 2 -86.60 -60.04 14.15
N ALA A 3 -85.76 -59.66 15.11
CA ALA A 3 -84.65 -58.70 15.16
C ALA A 3 -83.31 -59.19 14.56
N PRO A 4 -82.31 -58.30 14.43
CA PRO A 4 -80.97 -58.60 13.93
C PRO A 4 -79.96 -58.90 15.07
N LEU A 5 -78.96 -59.76 14.82
CA LEU A 5 -77.75 -59.98 15.64
C LEU A 5 -76.62 -60.41 14.68
N SER A 6 -75.54 -59.66 14.48
CA SER A 6 -74.38 -59.42 15.36
C SER A 6 -73.52 -60.67 15.65
N LYS A 7 -72.35 -60.76 14.98
CA LYS A 7 -71.04 -61.32 15.40
C LYS A 7 -69.97 -60.72 14.46
N SER A 8 -69.06 -59.82 14.86
CA SER A 8 -67.75 -60.05 15.53
C SER A 8 -66.99 -61.27 14.97
N GLY A 9 -65.80 -61.23 14.37
CA GLY A 9 -64.71 -60.25 14.31
C GLY A 9 -63.40 -61.01 14.55
N ILE A 10 -62.40 -60.91 13.66
CA ILE A 10 -60.95 -61.18 13.88
C ILE A 10 -60.16 -60.26 12.92
N PRO A 11 -58.98 -59.72 13.31
CA PRO A 11 -58.50 -58.40 12.88
C PRO A 11 -57.31 -58.45 11.91
N GLU A 12 -57.17 -57.40 11.09
CA GLU A 12 -55.91 -56.99 10.46
C GLU A 12 -55.86 -55.46 10.54
N THR A 13 -55.21 -54.91 11.58
CA THR A 13 -53.83 -54.40 11.55
C THR A 13 -53.62 -53.15 10.68
N VAL A 14 -53.36 -52.05 11.40
CA VAL A 14 -52.26 -51.09 11.15
C VAL A 14 -52.62 -49.80 10.37
N SER A 15 -52.73 -48.74 11.18
CA SER A 15 -52.28 -47.35 10.96
C SER A 15 -52.90 -46.50 9.83
N GLU A 16 -53.93 -45.73 10.18
CA GLU A 16 -54.07 -44.36 9.66
C GLU A 16 -53.29 -43.40 10.56
N VAL A 17 -52.00 -43.20 10.24
CA VAL A 17 -51.25 -42.03 10.71
C VAL A 17 -51.23 -41.04 9.56
N ARG A 18 -51.79 -39.85 9.80
CA ARG A 18 -51.66 -38.65 8.95
C ARG A 18 -50.19 -38.49 8.51
N ILE A 19 -49.92 -38.78 7.24
CA ILE A 19 -48.65 -38.40 6.61
C ILE A 19 -48.75 -36.90 6.31
N LEU A 20 -48.02 -36.12 7.10
CA LEU A 20 -47.59 -34.76 6.76
C LEU A 20 -47.03 -34.76 5.33
N PRO A 21 -47.41 -33.83 4.43
CA PRO A 21 -46.74 -33.73 3.14
C PRO A 21 -45.25 -33.42 3.39
N LEU A 22 -44.39 -34.34 2.96
CA LEU A 22 -42.94 -34.22 2.98
C LEU A 22 -42.49 -32.95 2.23
N PRO A 23 -41.35 -32.35 2.63
CA PRO A 23 -40.97 -31.00 2.24
C PRO A 23 -40.66 -30.92 0.74
N LYS A 24 -40.94 -29.76 0.15
CA LYS A 24 -40.65 -29.32 -1.23
C LYS A 24 -39.14 -29.25 -1.54
N ILE A 25 -38.36 -30.28 -1.20
CA ILE A 25 -36.90 -30.30 -1.35
C ILE A 25 -36.47 -31.16 -2.55
N CYS A 26 -37.32 -32.05 -3.07
CA CYS A 26 -36.98 -32.88 -4.23
C CYS A 26 -37.35 -32.30 -5.60
N TYR A 27 -38.03 -31.15 -5.69
CA TYR A 27 -38.36 -30.56 -6.99
C TYR A 27 -37.25 -29.66 -7.57
N ASN A 28 -36.25 -29.28 -6.77
CA ASN A 28 -35.15 -28.39 -7.20
C ASN A 28 -33.87 -29.11 -7.67
N ILE A 29 -33.88 -30.44 -7.74
CA ILE A 29 -32.67 -31.24 -8.09
C ILE A 29 -32.75 -31.83 -9.51
N PHE A 30 -33.86 -31.69 -10.23
CA PHE A 30 -34.04 -32.35 -11.54
C PHE A 30 -34.52 -31.45 -12.69
N MET A 31 -34.62 -30.13 -12.47
CA MET A 31 -34.86 -29.14 -13.55
C MET A 31 -33.64 -28.23 -13.77
N PHE A 32 -32.42 -28.77 -13.61
CA PHE A 32 -31.25 -28.19 -14.28
C PHE A 32 -31.20 -28.78 -15.70
N GLU A 33 -32.24 -28.45 -16.47
CA GLU A 33 -32.24 -28.63 -17.91
C GLU A 33 -31.04 -27.88 -18.49
N PHE A 34 -30.36 -28.54 -19.41
CA PHE A 34 -29.43 -27.97 -20.39
C PHE A 34 -30.10 -26.82 -21.15
N GLY A 35 -30.21 -25.66 -20.52
CA GLY A 35 -30.99 -24.52 -20.96
C GLY A 35 -30.13 -23.27 -21.00
N SER A 36 -29.65 -22.97 -22.20
CA SER A 36 -28.99 -21.73 -22.61
C SER A 36 -27.51 -21.60 -22.18
N PHE A 37 -26.64 -21.46 -23.18
CA PHE A 37 -25.37 -20.72 -23.10
C PHE A 37 -25.62 -19.24 -22.79
N GLY A 38 -26.49 -18.95 -21.82
CA GLY A 38 -26.63 -17.65 -21.22
C GLY A 38 -25.54 -17.55 -20.18
N VAL A 39 -24.37 -17.06 -20.58
CA VAL A 39 -23.37 -16.63 -19.60
C VAL A 39 -24.08 -15.59 -18.74
N ASN A 40 -24.49 -15.98 -17.53
CA ASN A 40 -25.18 -15.08 -16.63
C ASN A 40 -24.27 -13.88 -16.44
N VAL A 41 -24.80 -12.66 -16.62
CA VAL A 41 -24.01 -11.44 -16.45
C VAL A 41 -23.33 -11.44 -15.07
N LEU A 42 -23.98 -12.04 -14.07
CA LEU A 42 -23.43 -12.31 -12.74
C LEU A 42 -22.22 -13.25 -12.74
N ALA A 43 -22.18 -14.30 -13.58
CA ALA A 43 -21.04 -15.20 -13.70
C ALA A 43 -19.86 -14.52 -14.42
N ILE A 44 -20.12 -13.68 -15.43
CA ILE A 44 -19.07 -12.87 -16.07
C ILE A 44 -18.49 -11.87 -15.06
N ILE A 45 -19.35 -11.21 -14.29
CA ILE A 45 -18.93 -10.27 -13.24
C ILE A 45 -18.13 -11.01 -12.17
N ASP A 46 -18.54 -12.19 -11.73
CA ASP A 46 -17.83 -12.99 -10.73
C ASP A 46 -16.43 -13.38 -11.22
N ILE A 47 -16.32 -13.92 -12.45
CA ILE A 47 -15.03 -14.25 -13.07
C ILE A 47 -14.15 -13.01 -13.23
N LEU A 48 -14.72 -11.86 -13.62
CA LEU A 48 -13.99 -10.60 -13.76
C LEU A 48 -13.47 -10.10 -12.39
N VAL A 49 -14.29 -10.16 -11.35
CA VAL A 49 -13.92 -9.77 -9.98
C VAL A 49 -12.82 -10.67 -9.44
N VAL A 50 -12.96 -11.99 -9.59
CA VAL A 50 -11.92 -12.95 -9.19
C VAL A 50 -10.64 -12.74 -9.99
N ALA A 51 -10.72 -12.48 -11.31
CA ALA A 51 -9.56 -12.19 -12.14
C ALA A 51 -8.82 -10.92 -11.70
N VAL A 52 -9.56 -9.85 -11.34
CA VAL A 52 -8.97 -8.61 -10.80
C VAL A 52 -8.33 -8.86 -9.44
N LEU A 53 -8.96 -9.62 -8.55
CA LEU A 53 -8.41 -10.00 -7.25
C LEU A 53 -7.12 -10.83 -7.39
N VAL A 54 -7.14 -11.86 -8.23
CA VAL A 54 -5.97 -12.70 -8.50
C VAL A 54 -4.85 -11.87 -9.14
N TYR A 55 -5.18 -10.97 -10.06
CA TYR A 55 -4.21 -10.05 -10.66
C TYR A 55 -3.58 -9.12 -9.62
N ALA A 56 -4.38 -8.53 -8.73
CA ALA A 56 -3.89 -7.68 -7.64
C ALA A 56 -2.95 -8.45 -6.71
N VAL A 57 -3.30 -9.70 -6.39
CA VAL A 57 -2.45 -10.61 -5.59
C VAL A 57 -1.13 -10.90 -6.30
N ILE A 58 -1.14 -11.18 -7.62
CA ILE A 58 0.08 -11.39 -8.41
C ILE A 58 0.98 -10.15 -8.40
N LEU A 59 0.41 -8.95 -8.59
CA LEU A 59 1.18 -7.69 -8.56
C LEU A 59 1.78 -7.40 -7.18
N LEU A 60 1.06 -7.72 -6.10
CA LEU A 60 1.58 -7.61 -4.74
C LEU A 60 2.78 -8.53 -4.50
N PHE A 61 2.80 -9.71 -5.16
CA PHE A 61 3.90 -10.67 -5.05
C PHE A 61 5.09 -10.38 -5.96
N GLU A 62 4.89 -9.74 -7.11
CA GLU A 62 5.98 -9.41 -8.05
C GLU A 62 6.97 -8.39 -7.48
N LYS A 63 6.50 -7.50 -6.58
CA LYS A 63 7.37 -6.60 -5.80
C LYS A 63 8.09 -7.29 -4.64
N ALA A 64 7.69 -8.51 -4.25
CA ALA A 64 8.32 -9.27 -3.18
C ALA A 64 9.43 -10.18 -3.76
N ARG A 65 10.69 -9.74 -3.66
CA ARG A 65 11.89 -10.48 -4.09
C ARG A 65 12.17 -11.71 -3.21
N SER A 66 11.25 -12.67 -3.13
CA SER A 66 11.47 -13.93 -2.40
C SER A 66 10.80 -15.11 -3.10
N LEU A 67 11.41 -15.56 -4.19
CA LEU A 67 11.05 -16.80 -4.91
C LEU A 67 11.09 -18.04 -3.99
N PHE A 68 11.84 -18.00 -2.89
CA PHE A 68 11.96 -19.10 -1.93
C PHE A 68 10.68 -19.33 -1.10
N LEU A 69 9.99 -18.27 -0.68
CA LEU A 69 8.74 -18.40 0.08
C LEU A 69 7.62 -18.94 -0.82
N PHE A 70 7.60 -18.54 -2.09
CA PHE A 70 6.63 -19.01 -3.07
C PHE A 70 6.78 -20.50 -3.36
N ASN A 71 8.00 -20.97 -3.64
CA ASN A 71 8.25 -22.39 -3.89
C ASN A 71 7.87 -23.26 -2.68
N GLY A 72 8.11 -22.78 -1.45
CA GLY A 72 7.70 -23.47 -0.22
C GLY A 72 6.19 -23.61 -0.08
N ILE A 73 5.44 -22.53 -0.29
CA ILE A 73 3.96 -22.53 -0.20
C ILE A 73 3.35 -23.38 -1.31
N ALA A 74 3.89 -23.33 -2.54
CA ALA A 74 3.41 -24.10 -3.68
C ALA A 74 3.60 -25.61 -3.47
N ILE A 75 4.77 -26.04 -2.97
CA ILE A 75 5.03 -27.45 -2.63
C ILE A 75 4.08 -27.93 -1.53
N LEU A 76 3.85 -27.10 -0.50
CA LEU A 76 2.94 -27.43 0.59
C LEU A 76 1.49 -27.63 0.09
N PHE A 77 1.03 -26.78 -0.84
CA PHE A 77 -0.26 -26.93 -1.52
C PHE A 77 -0.34 -28.19 -2.38
N LEU A 78 0.72 -28.50 -3.12
CA LEU A 78 0.79 -29.70 -3.97
C LEU A 78 0.69 -30.99 -3.14
N ILE A 79 1.37 -31.03 -1.99
CA ILE A 79 1.30 -32.14 -1.04
C ILE A 79 -0.12 -32.28 -0.48
N TYR A 80 -0.78 -31.16 -0.13
CA TYR A 80 -2.17 -31.17 0.35
C TYR A 80 -3.15 -31.70 -0.72
N ILE A 81 -3.05 -31.22 -1.96
CA ILE A 81 -3.87 -31.69 -3.09
C ILE A 81 -3.64 -33.18 -3.33
N SER A 82 -2.37 -33.61 -3.32
CA SER A 82 -2.01 -35.03 -3.49
C SER A 82 -2.56 -35.89 -2.36
N ALA A 83 -2.50 -35.42 -1.12
CA ALA A 83 -3.08 -36.11 0.03
C ALA A 83 -4.60 -36.24 -0.08
N ARG A 84 -5.29 -35.21 -0.58
CA ARG A 84 -6.73 -35.25 -0.83
C ARG A 84 -7.10 -36.22 -1.95
N TYR A 85 -6.35 -36.20 -3.05
CA TYR A 85 -6.55 -37.10 -4.19
C TYR A 85 -6.33 -38.57 -3.80
N LEU A 86 -5.30 -38.84 -2.99
CA LEU A 86 -4.98 -40.16 -2.47
C LEU A 86 -5.85 -40.57 -1.26
N ASN A 87 -6.81 -39.74 -0.85
CA ASN A 87 -7.67 -39.96 0.33
C ASN A 87 -6.91 -40.22 1.65
N LEU A 88 -5.76 -39.57 1.85
CA LEU A 88 -4.95 -39.67 3.07
C LEU A 88 -5.61 -38.89 4.23
N TYR A 89 -6.54 -39.52 4.93
CA TYR A 89 -7.36 -38.90 5.98
C TYR A 89 -6.55 -38.16 7.06
N LEU A 90 -5.50 -38.77 7.61
CA LEU A 90 -4.67 -38.17 8.66
C LEU A 90 -3.93 -36.93 8.16
N THR A 91 -3.30 -37.03 6.98
CA THR A 91 -2.55 -35.94 6.36
C THR A 91 -3.46 -34.78 6.04
N THR A 92 -4.62 -35.02 5.42
CA THR A 92 -5.62 -33.99 5.13
C THR A 92 -6.13 -33.32 6.40
N THR A 93 -6.41 -34.09 7.46
CA THR A 93 -6.85 -33.55 8.75
C THR A 93 -5.78 -32.67 9.39
N LEU A 94 -4.52 -33.10 9.36
CA LEU A 94 -3.39 -32.33 9.89
C LEU A 94 -3.19 -31.01 9.14
N PHE A 95 -3.26 -31.02 7.81
CA PHE A 95 -3.19 -29.80 7.01
C PHE A 95 -4.37 -28.85 7.28
N ASN A 96 -5.59 -29.37 7.46
CA ASN A 96 -6.74 -28.53 7.79
C ASN A 96 -6.57 -27.78 9.12
N VAL A 97 -6.06 -28.48 10.15
CA VAL A 97 -5.74 -27.86 11.44
C VAL A 97 -4.63 -26.82 11.27
N LEU A 98 -3.56 -27.15 10.53
CA LEU A 98 -2.45 -26.24 10.25
C LEU A 98 -2.91 -24.97 9.51
N PHE A 99 -3.74 -25.10 8.47
CA PHE A 99 -4.27 -23.96 7.72
C PHE A 99 -5.16 -23.07 8.60
N SER A 100 -5.95 -23.64 9.50
CA SER A 100 -6.78 -22.89 10.45
C SER A 100 -5.93 -21.97 11.35
N PHE A 101 -4.82 -22.48 11.89
CA PHE A 101 -3.88 -21.66 12.67
C PHE A 101 -3.12 -20.65 11.79
N MET A 102 -2.73 -21.03 10.57
CA MET A 102 -2.05 -20.14 9.64
C MET A 102 -2.90 -18.93 9.25
N THR A 103 -4.22 -19.05 9.15
CA THR A 103 -5.09 -17.88 8.91
C THR A 103 -4.95 -16.83 9.99
N ILE A 104 -4.89 -17.22 11.27
CA ILE A 104 -4.75 -16.29 12.39
C ILE A 104 -3.38 -15.61 12.34
N ILE A 105 -2.31 -16.40 12.18
CA ILE A 105 -0.93 -15.88 12.08
C ILE A 105 -0.80 -14.93 10.89
N PHE A 106 -1.38 -15.30 9.74
CA PHE A 106 -1.40 -14.47 8.54
C PHE A 106 -2.05 -13.11 8.84
N VAL A 107 -3.25 -13.07 9.41
CA VAL A 107 -3.93 -11.79 9.72
C VAL A 107 -3.10 -10.92 10.67
N VAL A 108 -2.44 -11.52 11.67
CA VAL A 108 -1.60 -10.79 12.63
C VAL A 108 -0.31 -10.27 11.98
N VAL A 109 0.37 -11.09 11.19
CA VAL A 109 1.62 -10.70 10.49
C VAL A 109 1.33 -9.63 9.43
N PHE A 110 0.26 -9.81 8.65
CA PHE A 110 -0.16 -8.91 7.59
C PHE A 110 -1.01 -7.73 8.08
N GLN A 111 -1.15 -7.55 9.40
CA GLN A 111 -1.97 -6.48 9.97
C GLN A 111 -1.50 -5.09 9.51
N ARG A 112 -0.18 -4.90 9.34
CA ARG A 112 0.41 -3.62 8.93
C ARG A 112 0.11 -3.33 7.45
N GLU A 113 0.15 -4.35 6.62
CA GLU A 113 -0.10 -4.29 5.18
C GLU A 113 -1.58 -4.02 4.91
N LEU A 114 -2.48 -4.70 5.63
CA LEU A 114 -3.93 -4.44 5.58
C LEU A 114 -4.25 -2.99 5.98
N ARG A 115 -3.60 -2.48 7.03
CA ARG A 115 -3.75 -1.07 7.43
C ARG A 115 -3.33 -0.11 6.31
N ARG A 116 -2.16 -0.32 5.72
CA ARG A 116 -1.67 0.49 4.59
C ARG A 116 -2.60 0.43 3.39
N PHE A 117 -3.20 -0.73 3.11
CA PHE A 117 -4.20 -0.88 2.06
C PHE A 117 -5.47 -0.04 2.34
N PHE A 118 -5.96 -0.01 3.57
CA PHE A 118 -7.12 0.83 3.93
C PHE A 118 -6.79 2.32 3.96
N GLU A 119 -5.58 2.70 4.40
CA GLU A 119 -5.07 4.06 4.29
C GLU A 119 -5.05 4.52 2.82
N TRP A 120 -4.56 3.64 1.93
CA TRP A 120 -4.58 3.86 0.48
C TRP A 120 -6.01 3.98 -0.06
N LEU A 121 -6.94 3.11 0.35
CA LEU A 121 -8.35 3.12 -0.09
C LEU A 121 -9.09 4.39 0.37
N SER A 122 -8.80 4.88 1.58
CA SER A 122 -9.37 6.12 2.12
C SER A 122 -8.91 7.36 1.36
N ALA A 123 -7.79 7.30 0.64
CA ALA A 123 -7.22 8.41 -0.11
C ALA A 123 -7.75 8.51 -1.57
N TRP A 124 -8.79 7.75 -1.93
CA TRP A 124 -9.39 7.71 -3.27
C TRP A 124 -10.23 8.95 -3.62
N ASN A 125 -10.79 9.65 -2.63
CA ASN A 125 -11.89 10.58 -2.89
C ASN A 125 -11.55 12.07 -3.04
N ARG A 126 -10.29 12.47 -3.32
CA ARG A 126 -9.94 13.89 -3.51
C ARG A 126 -8.97 14.15 -4.66
N PHE A 127 -9.52 14.45 -5.83
CA PHE A 127 -8.83 15.19 -6.89
C PHE A 127 -9.13 16.69 -6.79
N PRO A 128 -8.08 17.52 -6.79
CA PRO A 128 -8.00 18.61 -7.76
C PRO A 128 -6.55 18.77 -8.25
N TYR A 129 -6.25 18.24 -9.44
CA TYR A 129 -4.92 18.29 -10.07
C TYR A 129 -4.42 19.74 -10.24
N ALA A 130 -5.29 20.66 -10.67
CA ALA A 130 -4.97 22.08 -10.82
C ALA A 130 -4.64 22.79 -9.49
N LYS A 131 -5.21 22.33 -8.36
CA LYS A 131 -4.86 22.90 -7.04
C LYS A 131 -3.47 22.46 -6.60
N ARG A 132 -2.95 21.33 -7.09
CA ARG A 132 -1.65 20.77 -6.68
C ARG A 132 -0.47 21.38 -7.42
N GLU A 133 -0.59 21.67 -8.72
CA GLU A 133 0.44 22.46 -9.43
C GLU A 133 0.60 23.84 -8.78
N MET A 134 -0.51 24.51 -8.49
CA MET A 134 -0.49 25.80 -7.78
C MET A 134 0.14 25.68 -6.38
N ILE A 135 -0.11 24.58 -5.64
CA ILE A 135 0.52 24.34 -4.34
C ILE A 135 2.03 24.14 -4.51
N SER A 136 2.47 23.34 -5.48
CA SER A 136 3.89 23.09 -5.75
C SER A 136 4.63 24.38 -6.03
N GLU A 137 4.06 25.26 -6.87
CA GLU A 137 4.67 26.55 -7.23
C GLU A 137 4.75 27.51 -6.03
N ILE A 138 3.68 27.60 -5.23
CA ILE A 138 3.69 28.42 -4.02
C ILE A 138 4.75 27.91 -3.05
N VAL A 139 4.76 26.61 -2.76
CA VAL A 139 5.71 26.00 -1.81
C VAL A 139 7.15 26.12 -2.31
N SER A 140 7.41 25.89 -3.61
CA SER A 140 8.74 26.06 -4.17
C SER A 140 9.25 27.49 -4.00
N ASN A 141 8.40 28.48 -4.30
CA ASN A 141 8.78 29.89 -4.18
C ASN A 141 9.09 30.27 -2.73
N GLU A 142 8.29 29.82 -1.77
CA GLU A 142 8.55 30.05 -0.34
C GLU A 142 9.90 29.44 0.09
N ILE A 143 10.20 28.21 -0.33
CA ILE A 143 11.46 27.53 -0.02
C ILE A 143 12.65 28.24 -0.67
N ILE A 144 12.53 28.62 -1.94
CA ILE A 144 13.59 29.30 -2.69
C ILE A 144 13.92 30.65 -2.05
N HIS A 145 12.90 31.49 -1.84
CA HIS A 145 13.08 32.80 -1.21
C HIS A 145 13.67 32.69 0.18
N THR A 146 13.17 31.76 1.00
CA THR A 146 13.72 31.54 2.35
C THR A 146 15.17 31.08 2.30
N SER A 147 15.50 30.13 1.42
CA SER A 147 16.86 29.60 1.31
C SER A 147 17.86 30.67 0.87
N ASN A 148 17.47 31.53 -0.08
CA ASN A 148 18.30 32.65 -0.52
C ASN A 148 18.50 33.71 0.58
N GLU A 149 17.47 33.99 1.37
CA GLU A 149 17.57 34.92 2.49
C GLU A 149 18.47 34.38 3.62
N LEU A 150 18.29 33.10 3.98
CA LEU A 150 19.13 32.42 4.96
C LEU A 150 20.60 32.33 4.48
N ALA A 151 20.82 32.05 3.21
CA ALA A 151 22.15 32.05 2.59
C ALA A 151 22.83 33.43 2.68
N SER A 152 22.08 34.49 2.36
CA SER A 152 22.57 35.87 2.44
C SER A 152 22.88 36.30 3.87
N ALA A 153 22.05 35.87 4.82
CA ALA A 153 22.26 36.09 6.26
C ALA A 153 23.31 35.15 6.89
N LYS A 154 23.83 34.19 6.11
CA LYS A 154 24.70 33.10 6.60
C LYS A 154 24.10 32.35 7.79
N THR A 155 22.81 32.11 7.74
CA THR A 155 22.08 31.32 8.73
C THR A 155 22.00 29.88 8.22
N GLY A 156 22.49 28.94 9.04
CA GLY A 156 22.48 27.53 8.69
C GLY A 156 21.05 26.97 8.66
N ALA A 157 20.72 26.22 7.61
CA ALA A 157 19.40 25.64 7.44
C ALA A 157 19.46 24.25 6.82
N LEU A 158 18.45 23.43 7.13
CA LEU A 158 18.34 22.07 6.66
C LEU A 158 16.85 21.74 6.41
N ILE A 159 16.45 21.70 5.15
CA ILE A 159 15.06 21.49 4.72
C ILE A 159 15.00 20.17 3.98
N VAL A 160 14.09 19.29 4.40
CA VAL A 160 13.88 17.95 3.84
C VAL A 160 12.54 17.93 3.12
N LEU A 161 12.59 17.56 1.85
CA LEU A 161 11.45 17.27 1.00
C LEU A 161 11.41 15.75 0.78
N PRO A 162 10.53 15.00 1.47
CA PRO A 162 10.41 13.57 1.29
C PRO A 162 10.00 13.22 -0.15
N GLY A 163 10.57 12.14 -0.67
CA GLY A 163 10.12 11.51 -1.90
C GLY A 163 9.03 10.46 -1.62
N ASP A 164 9.07 9.34 -2.31
CA ASP A 164 8.16 8.21 -2.14
C ASP A 164 8.52 7.33 -0.93
N GLU A 165 9.80 7.31 -0.52
CA GLU A 165 10.24 6.50 0.61
C GLU A 165 9.93 7.17 1.97
N ALA A 166 9.45 6.36 2.92
CA ALA A 166 9.09 6.84 4.25
C ALA A 166 10.32 7.23 5.08
N VAL A 167 10.61 8.54 5.13
CA VAL A 167 11.72 9.11 5.90
C VAL A 167 11.53 9.00 7.42
N GLU A 168 10.32 8.75 7.92
CA GLU A 168 10.02 8.63 9.36
C GLU A 168 10.85 7.57 10.09
N SER A 169 11.25 6.52 9.37
CA SER A 169 12.05 5.44 9.95
C SER A 169 13.55 5.78 10.07
N LEU A 170 13.98 6.88 9.45
CA LEU A 170 15.39 7.30 9.35
C LEU A 170 15.72 8.50 10.23
N ILE A 171 14.71 9.17 10.75
CA ILE A 171 14.83 10.41 11.50
C ILE A 171 14.59 10.19 12.99
N GLU A 172 15.24 11.01 13.81
CA GLU A 172 15.12 10.96 15.27
C GLU A 172 14.71 12.33 15.82
N ASN A 173 14.01 12.33 16.96
CA ASN A 173 13.46 13.53 17.59
C ASN A 173 12.52 14.32 16.66
N GLY A 174 12.31 15.60 16.97
CA GLY A 174 11.46 16.51 16.21
C GLY A 174 10.15 16.86 16.91
N ILE A 175 9.64 18.06 16.60
CA ILE A 175 8.39 18.59 17.12
C ILE A 175 7.41 18.72 15.96
N PHE A 176 6.23 18.11 16.10
CA PHE A 176 5.14 18.27 15.13
C PHE A 176 4.62 19.71 15.11
N LEU A 177 4.49 20.28 13.91
CA LEU A 177 3.97 21.64 13.72
C LEU A 177 2.65 21.65 12.96
N GLY A 178 2.60 21.01 11.79
CA GLY A 178 1.39 20.97 10.95
C GLY A 178 0.97 22.30 10.31
N GLY A 179 1.81 23.34 10.42
CA GLY A 179 1.59 24.67 9.85
C GLY A 179 1.74 24.69 8.33
N LYS A 180 1.11 25.65 7.65
CA LYS A 180 1.35 25.87 6.22
C LYS A 180 2.78 26.36 5.99
N VAL A 181 3.39 25.95 4.88
CA VAL A 181 4.68 26.50 4.48
C VAL A 181 4.53 27.99 4.21
N SER A 182 5.39 28.79 4.83
CA SER A 182 5.52 30.23 4.60
C SER A 182 6.93 30.62 4.98
N LYS A 183 7.46 31.63 4.29
CA LYS A 183 8.76 32.22 4.55
C LYS A 183 8.93 32.62 6.01
N GLU A 184 7.93 33.25 6.61
CA GLU A 184 8.00 33.74 8.00
C GLU A 184 8.20 32.59 9.00
N ILE A 185 7.51 31.46 8.79
CA ILE A 185 7.68 30.28 9.66
C ILE A 185 9.05 29.65 9.46
N LEU A 186 9.50 29.50 8.20
CA LEU A 186 10.80 28.89 7.92
C LEU A 186 11.95 29.73 8.50
N LEU A 187 11.90 31.06 8.33
CA LEU A 187 12.86 31.97 8.95
C LEU A 187 12.84 31.88 10.48
N SER A 188 11.65 31.83 11.09
CA SER A 188 11.53 31.71 12.55
C SER A 188 12.04 30.36 13.09
N ILE A 189 11.97 29.29 12.31
CA ILE A 189 12.49 27.98 12.74
C ILE A 189 14.03 28.00 12.71
N PHE A 190 14.63 28.56 11.68
CA PHE A 190 16.09 28.59 11.52
C PHE A 190 16.76 29.78 12.22
N ASP A 191 15.99 30.64 12.90
CA ASP A 191 16.53 31.70 13.74
C ASP A 191 17.41 31.13 14.86
N THR A 192 18.62 31.67 15.01
CA THR A 192 19.64 31.15 15.94
C THR A 192 19.25 31.25 17.42
N SER A 193 18.23 32.06 17.77
CA SER A 193 17.68 32.13 19.12
C SER A 193 16.56 31.11 19.39
N SER A 194 16.02 30.50 18.35
CA SER A 194 14.92 29.54 18.43
C SER A 194 15.42 28.12 18.73
N PRO A 195 14.80 27.34 19.62
CA PRO A 195 15.17 25.93 19.83
C PRO A 195 15.09 25.06 18.55
N GLY A 196 14.41 25.52 17.50
CA GLY A 196 14.21 24.80 16.25
C GLY A 196 15.40 24.82 15.28
N HIS A 197 16.39 25.71 15.46
CA HIS A 197 17.48 25.90 14.49
C HIS A 197 18.52 24.77 14.49
N ASP A 198 18.52 23.96 15.54
CA ASP A 198 19.39 22.79 15.70
C ASP A 198 18.69 21.53 15.21
N GLY A 199 18.48 21.47 13.90
CA GLY A 199 17.85 20.32 13.25
C GLY A 199 17.31 20.63 11.87
N ALA A 200 16.66 19.62 11.29
CA ALA A 200 16.00 19.71 10.01
C ALA A 200 14.50 20.04 10.14
N VAL A 201 13.97 20.65 9.10
CA VAL A 201 12.53 20.82 8.87
C VAL A 201 12.09 19.82 7.81
N ILE A 202 10.96 19.14 8.05
CA ILE A 202 10.34 18.23 7.08
C ILE A 202 9.09 18.88 6.54
N ILE A 203 9.04 19.07 5.23
CA ILE A 203 7.91 19.64 4.51
C ILE A 203 7.23 18.53 3.71
N THR A 204 5.91 18.38 3.87
CA THR A 204 5.11 17.38 3.15
C THR A 204 3.89 18.09 2.56
N GLY A 205 3.74 18.08 1.24
CA GLY A 205 2.69 18.82 0.57
C GLY A 205 2.83 20.33 0.77
N ASP A 206 1.75 20.96 1.26
CA ASP A 206 1.70 22.40 1.56
C ASP A 206 2.05 22.74 3.03
N ARG A 207 2.59 21.78 3.79
CA ARG A 207 2.76 21.91 5.24
C ARG A 207 4.12 21.50 5.76
N ILE A 208 4.53 22.19 6.82
CA ILE A 208 5.65 21.81 7.66
C ILE A 208 5.15 20.74 8.62
N ARG A 209 5.59 19.49 8.42
CA ARG A 209 5.19 18.34 9.23
C ARG A 209 5.86 18.41 10.61
N MET A 210 7.19 18.54 10.62
CA MET A 210 8.02 18.59 11.82
C MET A 210 9.21 19.53 11.65
N PHE A 211 9.76 20.00 12.76
CA PHE A 211 11.02 20.76 12.82
C PHE A 211 11.89 20.27 13.98
N GLY A 212 13.16 20.68 14.01
CA GLY A 212 14.12 20.22 15.02
C GLY A 212 14.43 18.71 14.91
N VAL A 213 14.34 18.18 13.69
CA VAL A 213 14.53 16.76 13.41
C VAL A 213 16.02 16.45 13.26
N HIS A 214 16.50 15.39 13.89
CA HIS A 214 17.87 14.93 13.71
C HIS A 214 17.94 13.94 12.54
N LEU A 215 18.81 14.24 11.58
CA LEU A 215 19.05 13.40 10.40
C LEU A 215 20.27 12.49 10.62
N PRO A 216 20.30 11.30 10.00
CA PRO A 216 21.46 10.43 10.06
C PRO A 216 22.64 11.07 9.34
N LEU A 217 23.85 10.92 9.90
CA LEU A 217 25.07 11.42 9.26
C LEU A 217 25.60 10.45 8.20
N ALA A 218 26.12 11.00 7.11
CA ALA A 218 26.77 10.23 6.04
C ALA A 218 27.95 9.40 6.57
N ARG A 219 28.07 8.17 6.07
CA ARG A 219 29.17 7.27 6.45
C ARG A 219 30.47 7.58 5.71
N LYS A 220 30.37 8.09 4.47
CA LYS A 220 31.53 8.40 3.63
C LYS A 220 32.11 9.78 3.97
N ALA A 221 33.12 9.81 4.83
CA ALA A 221 33.80 11.04 5.24
C ALA A 221 34.49 11.81 4.09
N GLU A 222 34.86 11.11 3.00
CA GLU A 222 35.59 11.70 1.87
C GLU A 222 34.75 12.65 1.02
N ALA A 223 33.46 12.36 0.83
CA ALA A 223 32.54 13.23 0.09
C ALA A 223 32.21 14.53 0.83
N THR A 224 32.48 14.57 2.15
CA THR A 224 32.12 15.70 3.02
C THR A 224 33.31 16.44 3.61
N LYS A 225 34.52 16.26 3.07
CA LYS A 225 35.76 16.77 3.68
C LYS A 225 35.79 18.29 3.90
N ASN A 226 35.01 19.05 3.11
CA ASN A 226 34.90 20.51 3.16
C ASN A 226 33.53 21.00 3.67
N PHE A 227 32.73 20.11 4.24
CA PHE A 227 31.32 20.31 4.55
C PHE A 227 31.05 20.14 6.05
N GLY A 228 30.24 21.04 6.61
CA GLY A 228 29.85 21.02 8.02
C GLY A 228 28.88 19.89 8.38
N THR A 229 28.54 19.78 9.67
CA THR A 229 27.66 18.72 10.21
C THR A 229 26.29 18.67 9.52
N ARG A 230 25.67 19.82 9.21
CA ARG A 230 24.39 19.88 8.49
C ARG A 230 24.45 19.30 7.07
N HIS A 231 25.54 19.54 6.36
CA HIS A 231 25.74 18.98 5.01
C HIS A 231 26.01 17.47 5.06
N ARG A 232 26.71 17.00 6.11
CA ARG A 232 26.88 15.57 6.38
C ARG A 232 25.55 14.89 6.72
N ALA A 233 24.68 15.59 7.43
CA ALA A 233 23.33 15.12 7.76
C ALA A 233 22.43 15.07 6.52
N ALA A 234 22.52 16.10 5.65
CA ALA A 234 21.84 16.11 4.36
C ALA A 234 22.24 14.91 3.49
N LEU A 235 23.55 14.70 3.33
CA LEU A 235 24.07 13.56 2.57
C LEU A 235 23.67 12.22 3.20
N GLY A 236 23.69 12.12 4.54
CA GLY A 236 23.37 10.86 5.23
C GLY A 236 21.91 10.44 5.10
N LEU A 237 20.98 11.40 5.00
CA LEU A 237 19.59 11.11 4.65
C LEU A 237 19.45 10.76 3.16
N ALA A 238 20.11 11.50 2.27
CA ALA A 238 20.10 11.24 0.82
C ALA A 238 20.72 9.87 0.44
N GLU A 239 21.67 9.35 1.23
CA GLU A 239 22.24 8.01 1.06
C GLU A 239 21.23 6.88 1.36
N ARG A 240 20.14 7.18 2.06
CA ARG A 240 19.20 6.19 2.62
C ARG A 240 17.75 6.40 2.19
N SER A 241 17.47 7.43 1.40
CA SER A 241 16.15 7.77 0.91
C SER A 241 16.23 8.54 -0.40
N ASP A 242 15.11 8.61 -1.09
CA ASP A 242 14.89 9.42 -2.29
C ASP A 242 14.51 10.89 -1.99
N ALA A 243 14.64 11.32 -0.73
CA ALA A 243 14.34 12.69 -0.34
C ALA A 243 15.33 13.68 -0.99
N LEU A 244 14.82 14.87 -1.32
CA LEU A 244 15.64 16.03 -1.65
C LEU A 244 15.89 16.84 -0.38
N ILE A 245 17.15 17.01 -0.02
CA ILE A 245 17.56 17.79 1.15
C ILE A 245 18.26 19.07 0.68
N ILE A 246 17.78 20.21 1.15
CA ILE A 246 18.38 21.52 0.93
C ILE A 246 19.18 21.88 2.18
N ALA A 247 20.48 22.13 2.02
CA ALA A 247 21.38 22.55 3.09
C ALA A 247 21.94 23.95 2.79
N VAL A 248 21.86 24.85 3.79
CA VAL A 248 22.44 26.18 3.74
C VAL A 248 23.63 26.26 4.70
N SER A 249 24.77 26.74 4.23
CA SER A 249 25.99 26.87 5.03
C SER A 249 25.97 28.11 5.92
N GLU A 250 26.13 27.92 7.23
CA GLU A 250 26.32 29.02 8.19
C GLU A 250 27.68 29.73 8.04
N GLU A 251 28.69 29.05 7.49
CA GLU A 251 30.03 29.63 7.32
C GLU A 251 30.15 30.40 6.01
N LYS A 252 29.69 29.77 4.92
CA LYS A 252 29.92 30.24 3.55
C LYS A 252 28.70 30.91 2.93
N GLY A 253 27.50 30.71 3.48
CA GLY A 253 26.25 31.16 2.85
C GLY A 253 25.95 30.42 1.54
N THR A 254 26.58 29.26 1.29
CA THR A 254 26.35 28.47 0.08
C THR A 254 25.14 27.55 0.25
N ILE A 255 24.34 27.42 -0.81
CA ILE A 255 23.23 26.47 -0.88
C ILE A 255 23.73 25.17 -1.52
N SER A 256 23.34 24.04 -0.95
CA SER A 256 23.65 22.72 -1.47
C SER A 256 22.41 21.85 -1.49
N LEU A 257 22.28 21.02 -2.52
CA LEU A 257 21.23 20.03 -2.66
C LEU A 257 21.84 18.65 -2.49
N ALA A 258 21.27 17.84 -1.61
CA ALA A 258 21.61 16.44 -1.45
C ALA A 258 20.43 15.56 -1.88
N GLU A 259 20.71 14.60 -2.77
CA GLU A 259 19.72 13.74 -3.40
C GLU A 259 20.44 12.49 -3.92
N ASN A 260 19.82 11.31 -3.82
CA ASN A 260 20.37 10.05 -4.37
C ASN A 260 21.84 9.75 -3.94
N GLY A 261 22.17 10.07 -2.69
CA GLY A 261 23.51 9.87 -2.13
C GLY A 261 24.61 10.78 -2.67
N GLU A 262 24.26 11.84 -3.39
CA GLU A 262 25.19 12.88 -3.85
C GLU A 262 24.83 14.24 -3.23
N ILE A 263 25.81 15.13 -3.08
CA ILE A 263 25.60 16.51 -2.64
C ILE A 263 26.27 17.48 -3.63
N LYS A 264 25.50 18.44 -4.14
CA LYS A 264 25.96 19.43 -5.12
C LYS A 264 25.71 20.84 -4.59
N VAL A 265 26.75 21.68 -4.65
CA VAL A 265 26.62 23.12 -4.40
C VAL A 265 25.95 23.76 -5.60
N ILE A 266 24.90 24.54 -5.36
CA ILE A 266 24.16 25.25 -6.41
C ILE A 266 24.43 26.74 -6.27
N SER A 267 24.97 27.34 -7.32
CA SER A 267 25.28 28.78 -7.37
C SER A 267 24.33 29.55 -8.28
N ASP A 268 23.68 28.86 -9.23
CA ASP A 268 22.72 29.45 -10.15
C ASP A 268 21.30 29.34 -9.57
N GLU A 269 20.66 30.49 -9.38
CA GLU A 269 19.30 30.58 -8.86
C GLU A 269 18.29 29.87 -9.78
N ASN A 270 18.52 29.87 -11.10
CA ASN A 270 17.65 29.19 -12.04
C ASN A 270 17.78 27.66 -11.91
N GLU A 271 19.00 27.15 -11.74
CA GLU A 271 19.23 25.72 -11.50
C GLU A 271 18.57 25.27 -10.19
N PHE A 272 18.70 26.09 -9.14
CA PHE A 272 18.10 25.83 -7.84
C PHE A 272 16.56 25.77 -7.92
N ALA A 273 15.96 26.79 -8.54
CA ALA A 273 14.52 26.87 -8.72
C ALA A 273 13.99 25.72 -9.58
N PHE A 274 14.67 25.42 -10.68
CA PHE A 274 14.31 24.30 -11.55
C PHE A 274 14.32 22.98 -10.79
N LYS A 275 15.38 22.68 -10.02
CA LYS A 275 15.45 21.42 -9.25
C LYS A 275 14.36 21.29 -8.19
N ILE A 276 14.07 22.34 -7.43
CA ILE A 276 13.01 22.29 -6.41
C ILE A 276 11.65 22.12 -7.07
N HIS A 277 11.36 22.90 -8.11
CA HIS A 277 10.10 22.82 -8.82
C HIS A 277 9.92 21.45 -9.48
N ASP A 278 10.96 20.90 -10.12
CA ASP A 278 10.94 19.58 -10.74
C ASP A 278 10.75 18.46 -9.71
N PHE A 279 11.46 18.51 -8.58
CA PHE A 279 11.31 17.52 -7.51
C PHE A 279 9.91 17.56 -6.89
N LEU A 280 9.40 18.75 -6.54
CA LEU A 280 8.07 18.90 -5.97
C LEU A 280 6.99 18.55 -6.98
N ARG A 281 7.15 18.92 -8.25
CA ARG A 281 6.22 18.51 -9.31
C ARG A 281 6.18 17.00 -9.44
N THR A 282 7.35 16.36 -9.45
CA THR A 282 7.45 14.90 -9.53
C THR A 282 6.78 14.29 -8.31
N HIS A 283 7.22 14.58 -7.08
CA HIS A 283 6.74 13.84 -5.90
C HIS A 283 5.36 14.30 -5.35
N LEU A 284 4.96 15.58 -5.53
CA LEU A 284 3.60 16.04 -5.14
C LEU A 284 2.52 15.62 -6.15
N LEU A 285 2.89 15.36 -7.41
CA LEU A 285 1.97 14.82 -8.41
C LEU A 285 2.05 13.28 -8.47
N GLU A 286 3.23 12.69 -8.27
CA GLU A 286 3.50 11.23 -8.29
C GLU A 286 3.06 10.47 -7.03
N GLU A 287 2.84 11.15 -5.89
CA GLU A 287 2.03 10.59 -4.78
C GLU A 287 0.66 10.07 -5.31
N THR A 288 0.29 10.48 -6.54
CA THR A 288 -0.82 9.93 -7.31
C THR A 288 -0.57 9.49 -8.77
N GLU A 289 0.65 9.47 -9.33
CA GLU A 289 0.88 8.70 -10.59
C GLU A 289 0.93 7.18 -10.31
N GLY A 290 1.16 6.79 -9.06
CA GLY A 290 0.74 5.48 -8.54
C GLY A 290 -0.79 5.31 -8.44
N LYS A 291 -1.59 6.38 -8.65
CA LYS A 291 -3.07 6.36 -8.66
C LYS A 291 -3.70 6.47 -10.06
N THR A 292 -2.94 6.65 -11.14
CA THR A 292 -3.45 6.52 -12.52
C THR A 292 -2.81 5.38 -13.32
N LYS A 293 -1.72 4.76 -12.83
CA LYS A 293 -1.26 3.44 -13.32
C LYS A 293 -2.02 2.27 -12.64
N TRP A 294 -3.34 2.38 -12.48
CA TRP A 294 -4.20 1.23 -12.15
C TRP A 294 -4.31 0.22 -13.31
N LEU A 295 -3.90 0.64 -14.50
CA LEU A 295 -3.42 -0.27 -15.52
C LEU A 295 -1.89 -0.23 -15.47
N PRO A 296 -1.24 -1.14 -14.73
CA PRO A 296 0.13 -1.44 -15.08
C PRO A 296 0.12 -1.75 -16.58
N GLN A 297 1.04 -1.12 -17.30
CA GLN A 297 1.58 -1.70 -18.53
C GLN A 297 2.38 -2.97 -18.15
N GLY A 298 1.78 -3.85 -17.35
CA GLY A 298 2.26 -5.19 -17.11
C GLY A 298 2.15 -5.95 -18.41
N ASN A 299 3.10 -6.85 -18.63
CA ASN A 299 3.10 -7.66 -19.82
C ASN A 299 1.76 -8.36 -19.93
N ILE A 300 1.23 -8.42 -21.15
CA ILE A 300 -0.01 -9.15 -21.47
C ILE A 300 -0.02 -10.57 -20.88
N ARG A 301 1.17 -11.15 -20.67
CA ARG A 301 1.40 -12.45 -20.03
C ARG A 301 0.87 -12.53 -18.59
N GLU A 302 1.07 -11.50 -17.75
CA GLU A 302 0.60 -11.52 -16.36
C GLU A 302 -0.94 -11.41 -16.30
N LYS A 303 -1.53 -10.60 -17.19
CA LYS A 303 -2.99 -10.44 -17.30
C LYS A 303 -3.65 -11.73 -17.78
N ILE A 304 -3.05 -12.42 -18.74
CA ILE A 304 -3.52 -13.72 -19.22
C ILE A 304 -3.39 -14.79 -18.13
N ALA A 305 -2.29 -14.80 -17.37
CA ALA A 305 -2.10 -15.74 -16.27
C ALA A 305 -3.15 -15.56 -15.16
N ALA A 306 -3.43 -14.33 -14.77
CA ALA A 306 -4.47 -14.03 -13.78
C ALA A 306 -5.87 -14.47 -14.26
N LEU A 307 -6.21 -14.21 -15.51
CA LEU A 307 -7.46 -14.65 -16.13
C LEU A 307 -7.55 -16.20 -16.16
N ALA A 308 -6.47 -16.87 -16.57
CA ALA A 308 -6.42 -18.33 -16.63
C ALA A 308 -6.59 -18.97 -15.25
N ILE A 309 -5.92 -18.43 -14.23
CA ILE A 309 -6.05 -18.90 -12.84
C ILE A 309 -7.46 -18.66 -12.31
N ALA A 310 -8.05 -17.49 -12.58
CA ALA A 310 -9.43 -17.20 -12.17
C ALA A 310 -10.45 -18.14 -12.83
N VAL A 311 -10.31 -18.39 -14.13
CA VAL A 311 -11.17 -19.34 -14.86
C VAL A 311 -10.99 -20.77 -14.35
N LEU A 312 -9.76 -21.18 -14.04
CA LEU A 312 -9.45 -22.51 -13.51
C LEU A 312 -9.99 -22.67 -12.09
N LEU A 313 -9.86 -21.66 -11.23
CA LEU A 313 -10.47 -21.62 -9.90
C LEU A 313 -12.00 -21.71 -9.99
N TRP A 314 -12.62 -20.95 -10.90
CA TRP A 314 -14.07 -21.01 -11.12
C TRP A 314 -14.51 -22.42 -11.53
N PHE A 315 -13.82 -23.04 -12.49
CA PHE A 315 -14.13 -24.39 -12.97
C PHE A 315 -13.95 -25.49 -11.91
N VAL A 316 -13.02 -25.30 -10.97
CA VAL A 316 -12.74 -26.27 -9.90
C VAL A 316 -13.65 -26.09 -8.68
N LEU A 317 -14.09 -24.86 -8.39
CA LEU A 317 -14.85 -24.53 -7.16
C LEU A 317 -16.35 -24.40 -7.37
N VAL A 318 -16.82 -24.12 -8.59
CA VAL A 318 -18.24 -24.02 -8.93
C VAL A 318 -18.66 -25.34 -9.61
N PRO A 319 -19.43 -26.22 -8.91
CA PRO A 319 -19.84 -27.52 -9.45
C PRO A 319 -20.92 -27.42 -10.53
#